data_AF-A0A1C4U8J6-F1
#
_entry.id   AF-A0A1C4U8J6-F1
#
_cell.length_a   1.000
_cell.length_b   1.000
_cell.length_c   1.000
_cell.angle_alpha   90.00
_cell.angle_beta   90.00
_cell.angle_gamma   90.00
#
_symmetry.space_group_name_H-M   'P 1'
#
loop_
_entity.id
_entity.type
_entity.pdbx_description
1 polymer ?
#
loop_
_entity_poly.entity_id
_entity_poly.type
_entity_poly.pdbx_seq_one_letter_code
_entity_poly.pdbx_strand_id
1 'polypeptide(L)'
;MTRETTMGVRSVTDNLGIQRATRDQGPEGLARFLGWFSLGLGVTALAAGSRVARAAGVDDSRTARTVLRAAGIREIGHAAVLLVPRRAGLGPWTRVAGDVLDLVATGRAYRNRSGERRRRAGLTLAALGGITAVDLYASVRATRNRRGSPEGFAHGSVTVNRTREEVYRFWHDLENLPRFMYHLQSVITTGPRRSRWSAKAPAGRTVEWEAEIVDERPNELIRWRSVDGSRVPNSGTVRFAPAAGGNGTEVRVELEYAVPGRRVGSLVAKAFGENPQQQICDDLRRFKQVIETGELTRSDGTPDGTSIQTQAKQRPARPLATYRIA
;
A
#
# COMPACT_ATOMS: atom_id res chain seq x y z
N MET A 1 -32.68 17.76 -17.40
CA MET A 1 -32.72 16.39 -16.84
C MET A 1 -31.31 15.82 -16.90
N THR A 2 -30.49 16.17 -15.91
CA THR A 2 -29.04 15.91 -15.87
C THR A 2 -28.82 14.65 -15.02
N ARG A 3 -28.33 13.57 -15.65
CA ARG A 3 -27.96 12.34 -14.95
C ARG A 3 -26.63 12.56 -14.22
N GLU A 4 -26.68 12.70 -12.90
CA GLU A 4 -25.50 12.58 -12.06
C GLU A 4 -24.96 11.15 -12.14
N THR A 5 -23.70 11.03 -12.53
CA THR A 5 -22.97 9.76 -12.52
C THR A 5 -22.43 9.55 -11.11
N THR A 6 -23.19 8.84 -10.29
CA THR A 6 -22.75 8.43 -8.95
C THR A 6 -21.60 7.44 -9.08
N MET A 7 -20.38 7.87 -8.73
CA MET A 7 -19.24 6.97 -8.50
C MET A 7 -19.59 6.02 -7.36
N GLY A 8 -19.96 4.78 -7.69
CA GLY A 8 -20.29 3.74 -6.73
C GLY A 8 -19.06 3.29 -5.94
N VAL A 9 -18.87 3.86 -4.75
CA VAL A 9 -18.00 3.27 -3.72
C VAL A 9 -18.74 2.05 -3.17
N ARG A 10 -18.33 0.82 -3.55
CA ARG A 10 -18.79 -0.38 -2.87
C ARG A 10 -18.05 -0.48 -1.54
N SER A 11 -18.77 -0.37 -0.44
CA SER A 11 -18.29 -0.72 0.89
C SER A 11 -18.28 -2.24 1.03
N VAL A 12 -17.11 -2.82 1.28
CA VAL A 12 -17.01 -4.22 1.72
C VAL A 12 -16.83 -4.18 3.22
N THR A 13 -17.85 -4.63 3.94
CA THR A 13 -17.77 -4.91 5.37
C THR A 13 -17.02 -6.23 5.53
N ASP A 14 -15.84 -6.22 6.16
CA ASP A 14 -15.18 -7.49 6.52
C ASP A 14 -15.94 -8.20 7.66
N ASN A 15 -15.62 -9.47 7.95
CA ASN A 15 -16.28 -10.27 9.00
C ASN A 15 -16.20 -9.64 10.41
N LEU A 16 -15.47 -8.54 10.58
CA LEU A 16 -15.32 -7.78 11.83
C LEU A 16 -16.08 -6.45 11.82
N GLY A 17 -16.87 -6.15 10.78
CA GLY A 17 -17.70 -4.94 10.70
C GLY A 17 -16.97 -3.70 10.18
N ILE A 18 -15.78 -3.84 9.58
CA ILE A 18 -14.99 -2.69 9.11
C ILE A 18 -15.37 -2.38 7.67
N GLN A 19 -15.94 -1.19 7.44
CA GLN A 19 -16.15 -0.68 6.09
C GLN A 19 -14.81 -0.27 5.48
N ARG A 20 -14.30 -1.07 4.54
CA ARG A 20 -13.24 -0.60 3.63
C ARG A 20 -13.90 0.12 2.45
N ALA A 21 -13.45 1.32 2.14
CA ALA A 21 -13.60 1.85 0.79
C ALA A 21 -12.70 1.00 -0.14
N THR A 22 -13.23 -0.11 -0.64
CA THR A 22 -12.56 -0.89 -1.69
C THR A 22 -12.57 -0.06 -2.96
N ARG A 23 -11.44 0.58 -3.24
CA ARG A 23 -11.16 1.15 -4.56
C ARG A 23 -11.11 0.00 -5.56
N ASP A 24 -11.86 0.16 -6.66
CA ASP A 24 -12.03 -0.77 -7.78
C ASP A 24 -10.92 -1.81 -7.97
N GLN A 25 -11.32 -3.08 -8.15
CA GLN A 25 -10.45 -4.23 -8.50
C GLN A 25 -9.80 -4.14 -9.90
N GLY A 26 -9.97 -3.02 -10.62
CA GLY A 26 -9.40 -2.80 -11.95
C GLY A 26 -7.85 -2.87 -12.05
N PRO A 27 -7.05 -2.39 -11.07
CA PRO A 27 -5.58 -2.37 -11.18
C PRO A 27 -4.94 -3.76 -11.11
N GLU A 28 -5.51 -4.69 -10.33
CA GLU A 28 -4.94 -6.02 -10.11
C GLU A 28 -5.07 -6.90 -11.35
N GLY A 29 -6.19 -6.80 -12.07
CA GLY A 29 -6.42 -7.54 -13.31
C GLY A 29 -5.43 -7.19 -14.41
N LEU A 30 -5.20 -5.89 -14.64
CA LEU A 30 -4.25 -5.41 -15.65
C LEU A 30 -2.80 -5.76 -15.27
N ALA A 31 -2.41 -5.59 -14.01
CA ALA A 31 -1.06 -5.93 -13.56
C ALA A 31 -0.77 -7.44 -13.68
N ARG A 32 -1.75 -8.30 -13.34
CA ARG A 32 -1.63 -9.76 -13.52
C ARG A 32 -1.57 -10.16 -14.99
N PHE A 33 -2.42 -9.56 -15.83
CA PHE A 33 -2.38 -9.78 -17.28
C PHE A 33 -1.01 -9.41 -17.86
N LEU A 34 -0.50 -8.22 -17.54
CA LEU A 34 0.82 -7.77 -17.98
C LEU A 34 1.95 -8.66 -17.45
N GLY A 35 1.85 -9.15 -16.21
CA GLY A 35 2.80 -10.11 -15.64
C GLY A 35 2.87 -11.42 -16.44
N TRP A 36 1.71 -12.01 -16.76
CA TRP A 36 1.64 -13.22 -17.58
C TRP A 36 2.07 -13.00 -19.03
N PHE A 37 1.72 -11.85 -19.61
CA PHE A 37 2.12 -11.46 -20.96
C PHE A 37 3.65 -11.34 -21.08
N SER A 38 4.29 -10.70 -20.10
CA SER A 38 5.75 -10.55 -20.01
C SER A 38 6.45 -11.90 -19.88
N LEU A 39 5.91 -12.80 -19.04
CA LEU A 39 6.43 -14.16 -18.90
C LEU A 39 6.40 -14.90 -20.25
N GLY A 40 5.28 -14.80 -20.97
CA GLY A 40 5.10 -15.41 -22.29
C GLY A 40 6.14 -14.91 -23.30
N LEU A 41 6.27 -13.59 -23.44
CA LEU A 41 7.26 -12.98 -24.34
C LEU A 41 8.69 -13.39 -23.98
N GLY A 42 9.02 -13.40 -22.68
CA GLY A 42 10.33 -13.77 -22.20
C GLY A 42 10.71 -15.22 -22.51
N VAL A 43 9.78 -16.15 -22.27
CA VAL A 43 9.97 -17.57 -22.62
C VAL A 43 10.07 -17.76 -24.13
N THR A 44 9.22 -17.10 -24.93
CA THR A 44 9.27 -17.20 -26.39
C THR A 44 10.59 -16.65 -26.96
N ALA A 45 11.10 -15.54 -26.44
CA ALA A 45 12.38 -14.97 -26.87
C ALA A 45 13.57 -15.91 -26.56
N LEU A 46 13.53 -16.63 -25.44
CA LEU A 46 14.56 -17.61 -25.08
C LEU A 46 14.46 -18.92 -25.87
N ALA A 47 13.25 -19.44 -26.05
CA ALA A 47 13.03 -20.74 -26.70
C ALA A 47 13.06 -20.67 -28.24
N ALA A 48 12.67 -19.53 -28.83
CA ALA A 48 12.44 -19.40 -30.27
C ALA A 48 13.16 -18.19 -30.90
N GLY A 49 14.31 -17.76 -30.34
CA GLY A 49 15.01 -16.54 -30.74
C GLY A 49 15.26 -16.37 -32.25
N SER A 50 15.60 -17.44 -32.99
CA SER A 50 15.81 -17.36 -34.45
C SER A 50 14.52 -17.17 -35.26
N ARG A 51 13.37 -17.65 -34.75
CA ARG A 51 12.05 -17.42 -35.33
C ARG A 51 11.57 -15.99 -35.02
N VAL A 52 11.81 -15.52 -33.80
CA VAL A 52 11.51 -14.15 -33.36
C VAL A 52 12.31 -13.13 -34.15
N ALA A 53 13.62 -13.32 -34.33
CA ALA A 53 14.47 -12.45 -35.13
C ALA A 53 13.95 -12.31 -36.58
N ARG A 54 13.63 -13.44 -37.22
CA ARG A 54 13.09 -13.46 -38.59
C ARG A 54 11.71 -12.79 -38.70
N ALA A 55 10.84 -12.99 -37.73
CA ALA A 55 9.54 -12.33 -37.67
C ALA A 55 9.70 -10.81 -37.54
N ALA A 56 10.68 -10.37 -36.74
CA ALA A 56 11.01 -8.96 -36.54
C ALA A 56 11.81 -8.32 -37.70
N GLY A 57 12.14 -9.08 -38.75
CA GLY A 57 12.93 -8.59 -39.88
C GLY A 57 14.43 -8.38 -39.57
N VAL A 58 14.93 -8.99 -38.49
CA VAL A 58 16.33 -8.94 -38.04
C VAL A 58 17.07 -10.21 -38.50
N ASP A 59 18.34 -10.06 -38.89
CA ASP A 59 19.18 -11.22 -39.25
C ASP A 59 19.48 -12.08 -38.02
N ASP A 60 19.51 -13.41 -38.22
CA ASP A 60 19.91 -14.37 -37.21
C ASP A 60 21.44 -14.34 -36.98
N SER A 61 21.88 -13.28 -36.30
CA SER A 61 23.28 -13.02 -35.94
C SER A 61 23.53 -13.38 -34.47
N ARG A 62 24.80 -13.56 -34.08
CA ARG A 62 25.17 -13.75 -32.66
C ARG A 62 24.70 -12.57 -31.81
N THR A 63 24.85 -11.35 -32.31
CA THR A 63 24.40 -10.13 -31.64
C THR A 63 22.89 -10.11 -31.44
N ALA A 64 22.10 -10.42 -32.48
CA ALA A 64 20.64 -10.48 -32.37
C ALA A 64 20.18 -11.54 -31.35
N ARG A 65 20.84 -12.71 -31.31
CA ARG A 65 20.54 -13.76 -30.33
C ARG A 65 20.90 -13.33 -28.90
N THR A 66 22.00 -12.63 -28.69
CA THR A 66 22.37 -12.09 -27.37
C THR A 66 21.38 -11.04 -26.90
N VAL A 67 20.97 -10.11 -27.78
CA VAL A 67 19.98 -9.08 -27.47
C VAL A 67 18.62 -9.70 -27.13
N LEU A 68 18.14 -10.67 -27.93
CA LEU A 68 16.88 -11.36 -27.66
C LEU A 68 16.90 -12.19 -26.38
N ARG A 69 18.03 -12.81 -26.04
CA ARG A 69 18.19 -13.53 -24.76
C ARG A 69 18.18 -12.59 -23.57
N ALA A 70 18.87 -11.45 -23.68
CA ALA A 70 18.88 -10.44 -22.62
C ALA A 70 17.48 -9.82 -22.42
N ALA A 71 16.77 -9.52 -23.51
CA ALA A 71 15.37 -9.08 -23.47
C ALA A 71 14.47 -10.16 -22.86
N GLY A 72 14.65 -11.43 -23.24
CA GLY A 72 13.87 -12.55 -22.70
C GLY A 72 14.02 -12.75 -21.19
N ILE A 73 15.26 -12.71 -20.69
CA ILE A 73 15.56 -12.76 -19.24
C ILE A 73 14.93 -11.57 -18.51
N ARG A 74 15.01 -10.37 -19.11
CA ARG A 74 14.44 -9.14 -18.55
C ARG A 74 12.92 -9.23 -18.41
N GLU A 75 12.20 -9.71 -19.42
CA GLU A 75 10.74 -9.87 -19.38
C GLU A 75 10.27 -10.89 -18.32
N ILE A 76 11.02 -11.97 -18.12
CA ILE A 76 10.78 -12.93 -17.01
C ILE A 76 11.00 -12.25 -15.65
N GLY A 77 12.04 -11.42 -15.54
CA GLY A 77 12.29 -10.61 -14.35
C GLY A 77 11.13 -9.66 -14.03
N HIS A 78 10.55 -9.01 -15.03
CA HIS A 78 9.37 -8.15 -14.85
C HIS A 78 8.13 -8.96 -14.42
N ALA A 79 7.92 -10.14 -14.98
CA ALA A 79 6.84 -11.04 -14.58
C ALA A 79 6.97 -11.44 -13.10
N ALA A 80 8.18 -11.79 -12.64
CA ALA A 80 8.44 -12.11 -11.24
C ALA A 80 8.14 -10.91 -10.31
N VAL A 81 8.47 -9.68 -10.71
CA VAL A 81 8.19 -8.48 -9.90
C VAL A 81 6.69 -8.16 -9.81
N LEU A 82 5.92 -8.39 -10.87
CA LEU A 82 4.47 -8.11 -10.88
C LEU A 82 3.65 -9.23 -10.23
N LEU A 83 4.12 -10.48 -10.31
CA LEU A 83 3.42 -11.64 -9.76
C LEU A 83 3.83 -11.92 -8.29
N VAL A 84 4.97 -11.40 -7.81
CA VAL A 84 5.45 -11.60 -6.43
C VAL A 84 5.27 -10.31 -5.59
N PRO A 85 4.38 -10.30 -4.58
CA PRO A 85 3.95 -9.07 -3.88
C PRO A 85 4.99 -8.29 -3.06
N ARG A 86 6.27 -8.70 -3.01
CA ARG A 86 7.16 -8.31 -1.89
C ARG A 86 8.17 -7.18 -2.14
N ARG A 87 8.34 -6.63 -3.35
CA ARG A 87 9.37 -5.61 -3.65
C ARG A 87 8.99 -4.62 -4.76
N ALA A 88 7.96 -3.80 -4.58
CA ALA A 88 7.44 -2.92 -5.64
C ALA A 88 7.94 -1.46 -5.60
N GLY A 89 9.16 -1.17 -5.13
CA GLY A 89 9.68 0.20 -5.05
C GLY A 89 9.93 0.85 -6.43
N LEU A 90 10.52 0.09 -7.37
CA LEU A 90 10.92 0.55 -8.71
C LEU A 90 10.15 -0.13 -9.87
N GLY A 91 9.31 -1.11 -9.56
CA GLY A 91 8.78 -2.12 -10.51
C GLY A 91 8.16 -1.60 -11.82
N PRO A 92 7.16 -0.70 -11.80
CA PRO A 92 6.42 -0.34 -13.02
C PRO A 92 7.30 0.36 -14.08
N TRP A 93 8.19 1.26 -13.65
CA TRP A 93 9.03 2.06 -14.54
C TRP A 93 10.12 1.25 -15.25
N THR A 94 10.49 0.09 -14.71
CA THR A 94 11.49 -0.78 -15.35
C THR A 94 11.02 -1.37 -16.68
N ARG A 95 9.70 -1.51 -16.88
CA ARG A 95 9.11 -1.96 -18.16
C ARG A 95 9.22 -0.89 -19.23
N VAL A 96 8.82 0.34 -18.89
CA VAL A 96 8.95 1.51 -19.78
C VAL A 96 10.40 1.71 -20.22
N ALA A 97 11.35 1.58 -19.29
CA ALA A 97 12.78 1.65 -19.61
C ALA A 97 13.24 0.52 -20.54
N GLY A 98 12.71 -0.69 -20.34
CA GLY A 98 12.94 -1.85 -21.19
C GLY A 98 12.44 -1.66 -22.62
N ASP A 99 11.21 -1.17 -22.79
CA ASP A 99 10.63 -0.94 -24.10
C ASP A 99 11.38 0.15 -24.89
N VAL A 100 11.90 1.17 -24.19
CA VAL A 100 12.77 2.19 -24.82
C VAL A 100 14.01 1.55 -25.45
N LEU A 101 14.64 0.58 -24.78
CA LEU A 101 15.79 -0.14 -25.33
C LEU A 101 15.41 -0.98 -26.55
N ASP A 102 14.25 -1.65 -26.52
CA ASP A 102 13.76 -2.48 -27.62
C ASP A 102 13.36 -1.64 -28.85
N LEU A 103 12.76 -0.45 -28.62
CA LEU A 103 12.45 0.54 -29.65
C LEU A 103 13.73 1.10 -30.30
N VAL A 104 14.76 1.39 -29.52
CA VAL A 104 16.06 1.85 -30.04
C VAL A 104 16.74 0.77 -30.88
N ALA A 105 16.75 -0.49 -30.40
CA ALA A 105 17.33 -1.62 -31.12
C ALA A 105 16.60 -1.89 -32.45
N THR A 106 15.27 -1.96 -32.41
CA THR A 106 14.41 -2.15 -33.59
C THR A 106 14.48 -0.96 -34.54
N GLY A 107 14.51 0.26 -34.01
CA GLY A 107 14.62 1.50 -34.80
C GLY A 107 15.95 1.59 -35.56
N ARG A 108 17.05 1.15 -34.95
CA ARG A 108 18.35 1.02 -35.63
C ARG A 108 18.32 -0.06 -36.71
N ALA A 109 17.65 -1.19 -36.45
CA ALA A 109 17.44 -2.23 -37.45
C ALA A 109 16.58 -1.74 -38.62
N TYR A 110 15.52 -0.97 -38.37
CA TYR A 110 14.63 -0.40 -39.39
C TYR A 110 15.37 0.52 -40.36
N ARG A 111 16.24 1.40 -39.86
CA ARG A 111 17.01 2.37 -40.68
C ARG A 111 17.96 1.72 -41.68
N ASN A 112 18.48 0.53 -41.35
CA ASN A 112 19.50 -0.15 -42.15
C ASN A 112 18.92 -1.23 -43.09
N ARG A 113 17.61 -1.21 -43.37
CA ARG A 113 16.91 -2.24 -44.16
C ARG A 113 16.07 -1.65 -45.27
N SER A 114 15.81 -2.44 -46.30
CA SER A 114 14.91 -2.14 -47.42
C SER A 114 13.92 -3.30 -47.66
N GLY A 115 12.89 -3.04 -48.46
CA GLY A 115 11.89 -4.04 -48.86
C GLY A 115 11.10 -4.65 -47.70
N GLU A 116 10.78 -5.94 -47.81
CA GLU A 116 9.94 -6.65 -46.83
C GLU A 116 10.54 -6.74 -45.42
N ARG A 117 11.87 -6.68 -45.30
CA ARG A 117 12.55 -6.66 -44.00
C ARG A 117 12.30 -5.33 -43.27
N ARG A 118 12.32 -4.21 -44.00
CA ARG A 118 11.95 -2.90 -43.47
C ARG A 118 10.47 -2.85 -43.07
N ARG A 119 9.58 -3.47 -43.86
CA ARG A 119 8.14 -3.59 -43.53
C ARG A 119 7.93 -4.32 -42.19
N ARG A 120 8.56 -5.48 -42.02
CA ARG A 120 8.48 -6.27 -40.77
C ARG A 120 9.06 -5.52 -39.56
N ALA A 121 10.24 -4.92 -39.71
CA ALA A 121 10.84 -4.10 -38.64
C ALA A 121 9.94 -2.91 -38.28
N GLY A 122 9.27 -2.30 -39.26
CA GLY A 122 8.29 -1.23 -39.04
C GLY A 122 7.06 -1.70 -38.25
N LEU A 123 6.52 -2.88 -38.57
CA LEU A 123 5.42 -3.48 -37.81
C LEU A 123 5.83 -3.83 -36.37
N THR A 124 7.04 -4.36 -36.17
CA THR A 124 7.59 -4.60 -34.82
C THR A 124 7.75 -3.30 -34.04
N LEU A 125 8.24 -2.24 -34.68
CA LEU A 125 8.39 -0.93 -34.05
C LEU A 125 7.03 -0.35 -33.62
N ALA A 126 6.00 -0.48 -34.46
CA ALA A 126 4.64 -0.05 -34.14
C ALA A 126 4.04 -0.85 -32.98
N ALA A 127 4.22 -2.18 -32.97
CA ALA A 127 3.75 -3.05 -31.90
C ALA A 127 4.43 -2.71 -30.56
N LEU A 128 5.75 -2.50 -30.57
CA LEU A 128 6.50 -2.07 -29.38
C LEU A 128 6.01 -0.71 -28.88
N GLY A 129 5.77 0.26 -29.77
CA GLY A 129 5.24 1.57 -29.38
C GLY A 129 3.86 1.49 -28.72
N GLY A 130 2.99 0.60 -29.20
CA GLY A 130 1.70 0.32 -28.57
C GLY A 130 1.85 -0.26 -27.15
N ILE A 131 2.76 -1.23 -26.97
CA ILE A 131 3.06 -1.82 -25.65
C ILE A 131 3.61 -0.75 -24.70
N THR A 132 4.56 0.06 -25.15
CA THR A 132 5.13 1.17 -24.35
C THR A 132 4.07 2.16 -23.92
N ALA A 133 3.10 2.49 -24.77
CA ALA A 133 2.01 3.38 -24.42
C ALA A 133 1.12 2.81 -23.30
N VAL A 134 0.83 1.51 -23.34
CA VAL A 134 0.10 0.80 -22.28
C VAL A 134 0.90 0.74 -20.99
N ASP A 135 2.18 0.37 -21.05
CA ASP A 135 3.07 0.28 -19.89
C ASP A 135 3.32 1.66 -19.25
N LEU A 136 3.44 2.72 -20.07
CA LEU A 136 3.51 4.11 -19.60
C LEU A 136 2.20 4.55 -18.94
N TYR A 137 1.06 4.27 -19.57
CA TYR A 137 -0.26 4.58 -18.99
C TYR A 137 -0.45 3.87 -17.65
N ALA A 138 -0.14 2.57 -17.57
CA ALA A 138 -0.22 1.79 -16.35
C ALA A 138 0.73 2.33 -15.27
N SER A 139 1.97 2.69 -15.63
CA SER A 139 2.97 3.24 -14.70
C SER A 139 2.61 4.63 -14.18
N VAL A 140 2.13 5.52 -15.05
CA VAL A 140 1.65 6.86 -14.67
C VAL A 140 0.41 6.76 -13.77
N ARG A 141 -0.53 5.88 -14.12
CA ARG A 141 -1.73 5.64 -13.30
C ARG A 141 -1.40 5.00 -11.96
N ALA A 142 -0.47 4.05 -11.90
CA ALA A 142 0.02 3.44 -10.66
C ALA A 142 0.74 4.48 -9.77
N THR A 143 1.53 5.37 -10.38
CA THR A 143 2.20 6.47 -9.67
C THR A 143 1.19 7.52 -9.16
N ARG A 144 0.13 7.80 -9.93
CA ARG A 144 -0.98 8.67 -9.50
C ARG A 144 -1.85 8.03 -8.41
N ASN A 145 -2.13 6.73 -8.48
CA ASN A 145 -2.88 6.02 -7.44
C ASN A 145 -2.08 5.88 -6.14
N ARG A 146 -0.75 5.83 -6.19
CA ARG A 146 0.12 5.95 -4.99
C ARG A 146 0.06 7.34 -4.35
N ARG A 147 -0.40 8.37 -5.06
CA ARG A 147 -0.75 9.69 -4.49
C ARG A 147 -2.18 9.70 -3.90
N GLY A 148 -2.72 8.53 -3.56
CA GLY A 148 -4.11 8.32 -3.14
C GLY A 148 -4.33 8.41 -1.63
N SER A 149 -4.18 9.61 -1.11
CA SER A 149 -4.84 10.30 0.02
C SER A 149 -4.20 11.69 0.01
N PRO A 150 -4.91 12.80 0.31
CA PRO A 150 -4.21 14.05 0.63
C PRO A 150 -3.11 13.71 1.63
N GLU A 151 -1.87 14.13 1.38
CA GLU A 151 -0.74 13.82 2.26
C GLU A 151 -1.19 14.08 3.71
N GLY A 152 -1.31 13.01 4.49
CA GLY A 152 -1.69 13.08 5.88
C GLY A 152 -3.18 12.93 6.25
N PHE A 153 -4.12 12.62 5.36
CA PHE A 153 -5.49 12.30 5.80
C PHE A 153 -5.78 10.80 5.81
N ALA A 154 -6.32 10.28 6.92
CA ALA A 154 -6.71 8.89 7.07
C ALA A 154 -7.97 8.75 7.94
N HIS A 155 -8.84 7.80 7.62
CA HIS A 155 -10.08 7.56 8.37
C HIS A 155 -10.38 6.08 8.54
N GLY A 156 -11.30 5.74 9.43
CA GLY A 156 -11.82 4.38 9.52
C GLY A 156 -13.00 4.30 10.47
N SER A 157 -13.77 3.23 10.38
CA SER A 157 -14.79 2.92 11.37
C SER A 157 -14.79 1.44 11.76
N VAL A 158 -15.26 1.18 12.97
CA VAL A 158 -15.47 -0.17 13.50
C VAL A 158 -16.68 -0.17 14.41
N THR A 159 -17.47 -1.23 14.34
CA THR A 159 -18.59 -1.44 15.28
C THR A 159 -18.12 -2.32 16.43
N VAL A 160 -18.32 -1.85 17.66
CA VAL A 160 -17.97 -2.57 18.89
C VAL A 160 -19.21 -2.91 19.71
N ASN A 161 -19.23 -4.08 20.32
CA ASN A 161 -20.32 -4.61 21.13
C ASN A 161 -20.21 -4.14 22.59
N ARG A 162 -20.17 -2.81 22.76
CA ARG A 162 -20.08 -2.10 24.03
C ARG A 162 -20.96 -0.86 23.99
N THR A 163 -21.38 -0.38 25.16
CA THR A 163 -22.20 0.84 25.24
C THR A 163 -21.39 2.04 24.79
N ARG A 164 -22.08 3.08 24.33
CA ARG A 164 -21.44 4.29 23.83
C ARG A 164 -20.67 5.00 24.94
N GLU A 165 -21.17 4.90 26.16
CA GLU A 165 -20.59 5.42 27.39
C GLU A 165 -19.28 4.72 27.75
N GLU A 166 -19.25 3.38 27.64
CA GLU A 166 -18.03 2.60 27.88
C GLU A 166 -16.93 2.94 26.87
N VAL A 167 -17.32 3.00 25.60
CA VAL A 167 -16.43 3.31 24.49
C VAL A 167 -15.89 4.74 24.61
N TYR A 168 -16.76 5.71 24.87
CA TYR A 168 -16.37 7.10 25.06
C TYR A 168 -15.39 7.25 26.21
N ARG A 169 -15.70 6.68 27.38
CA ARG A 169 -14.84 6.77 28.57
C ARG A 169 -13.46 6.16 28.33
N PHE A 170 -13.39 5.04 27.61
CA PHE A 170 -12.11 4.43 27.26
C PHE A 170 -11.26 5.32 26.35
N TRP A 171 -11.87 5.97 25.36
CA TRP A 171 -11.18 6.92 24.48
C TRP A 171 -10.84 8.24 25.16
N HIS A 172 -11.66 8.69 26.10
CA HIS A 172 -11.45 9.91 26.87
C HIS A 172 -10.22 9.78 27.79
N ASP A 173 -10.00 8.61 28.37
CA ASP A 173 -8.75 8.27 29.03
C ASP A 173 -7.67 7.98 27.98
N LEU A 174 -7.02 9.05 27.50
CA LEU A 174 -6.04 9.03 26.41
C LEU A 174 -4.84 8.11 26.69
N GLU A 175 -4.57 7.79 27.95
CA GLU A 175 -3.48 6.86 28.33
C GLU A 175 -3.79 5.41 27.90
N ASN A 176 -5.04 5.12 27.51
CA ASN A 176 -5.41 3.86 26.87
C ASN A 176 -5.00 3.76 25.39
N LEU A 177 -4.73 4.88 24.70
CA LEU A 177 -4.45 4.86 23.26
C LEU A 177 -3.27 3.94 22.87
N PRO A 178 -2.11 3.97 23.59
CA PRO A 178 -0.99 3.06 23.30
C PRO A 178 -1.34 1.57 23.40
N ARG A 179 -2.44 1.18 24.08
CA ARG A 179 -2.87 -0.22 24.21
C ARG A 179 -3.33 -0.82 22.88
N PHE A 180 -3.75 0.02 21.93
CA PHE A 180 -4.22 -0.44 20.62
C PHE A 180 -3.58 0.31 19.44
N MET A 181 -2.99 1.48 19.67
CA MET A 181 -2.22 2.26 18.70
C MET A 181 -0.72 2.03 18.82
N TYR A 182 -0.19 0.95 18.23
CA TYR A 182 1.21 0.50 18.44
C TYR A 182 2.32 1.48 18.04
N HIS A 183 1.98 2.47 17.22
CA HIS A 183 2.90 3.51 16.82
C HIS A 183 3.15 4.51 17.95
N LEU A 184 2.19 4.67 18.86
CA LEU A 184 2.35 5.41 20.11
C LEU A 184 3.10 4.54 21.13
N GLN A 185 4.12 5.13 21.74
CA GLN A 185 4.84 4.56 22.88
C GLN A 185 4.15 4.92 24.19
N SER A 186 3.73 6.18 24.32
CA SER A 186 3.03 6.68 25.51
C SER A 186 2.17 7.89 25.17
N VAL A 187 1.11 8.06 25.96
CA VAL A 187 0.32 9.28 26.05
C VAL A 187 0.19 9.58 27.53
N ILE A 188 0.56 10.79 27.94
CA ILE A 188 0.53 11.23 29.33
C ILE A 188 -0.35 12.47 29.41
N THR A 189 -1.34 12.45 30.28
CA THR A 189 -2.19 13.63 30.50
C THR A 189 -1.43 14.66 31.33
N THR A 190 -1.27 15.89 30.82
CA THR A 190 -0.50 16.96 31.48
C THR A 190 -1.37 18.10 32.00
N GLY A 191 -2.69 18.06 31.74
CA GLY A 191 -3.67 19.00 32.25
C GLY A 191 -5.09 18.64 31.78
N PRO A 192 -6.11 19.46 32.08
CA PRO A 192 -7.52 19.11 31.82
C PRO A 192 -7.85 18.82 30.35
N ARG A 193 -7.13 19.46 29.42
CA ARG A 193 -7.31 19.27 27.97
C ARG A 193 -5.98 19.07 27.25
N ARG A 194 -4.89 18.85 27.97
CA ARG A 194 -3.54 18.77 27.42
C ARG A 194 -2.90 17.43 27.70
N SER A 195 -2.16 16.93 26.74
CA SER A 195 -1.46 15.65 26.83
C SER A 195 -0.14 15.69 26.05
N ARG A 196 0.84 14.93 26.52
CA ARG A 196 2.11 14.72 25.84
C ARG A 196 2.14 13.33 25.25
N TRP A 197 2.44 13.25 23.96
CA TRP A 197 2.40 12.02 23.18
C TRP A 197 3.82 11.69 22.72
N SER A 198 4.12 10.40 22.67
CA SER A 198 5.41 9.88 22.24
C SER A 198 5.18 8.74 21.25
N ALA A 199 5.87 8.75 20.10
CA ALA A 199 5.74 7.73 19.06
C ALA A 199 7.08 7.23 18.54
N LYS A 200 7.06 5.98 18.03
CA LYS A 200 8.24 5.32 17.42
C LYS A 200 8.60 5.99 16.10
N ALA A 201 9.87 6.34 15.93
CA ALA A 201 10.44 6.86 14.70
C ALA A 201 11.55 5.93 14.15
N PRO A 202 11.94 6.07 12.87
CA PRO A 202 12.97 5.23 12.26
C PRO A 202 14.29 5.21 13.03
N ALA A 203 15.02 4.09 12.93
CA ALA A 203 16.29 3.85 13.62
C ALA A 203 16.20 3.86 15.15
N GLY A 204 15.07 3.41 15.71
CA GLY A 204 14.87 3.31 17.16
C GLY A 204 14.73 4.67 17.86
N ARG A 205 14.49 5.74 17.10
CA ARG A 205 14.27 7.08 17.63
C ARG A 205 12.85 7.23 18.14
N THR A 206 12.62 8.27 18.93
CA THR A 206 11.30 8.66 19.43
C THR A 206 11.01 10.10 19.03
N VAL A 207 9.74 10.38 18.72
CA VAL A 207 9.25 11.73 18.47
C VAL A 207 8.15 12.04 19.46
N GLU A 208 8.26 13.22 20.07
CA GLU A 208 7.32 13.70 21.08
C GLU A 208 6.65 14.99 20.62
N TRP A 209 5.38 15.16 20.99
CA TRP A 209 4.62 16.38 20.77
C TRP A 209 3.58 16.57 21.88
N GLU A 210 3.06 17.79 21.98
CA GLU A 210 1.93 18.09 22.87
C GLU A 210 0.66 18.22 22.03
N ALA A 211 -0.44 17.70 22.55
CA ALA A 211 -1.76 17.79 21.96
C ALA A 211 -2.75 18.40 22.95
N GLU A 212 -3.75 19.10 22.40
CA GLU A 212 -4.87 19.65 23.14
C GLU A 212 -6.20 19.17 22.57
N ILE A 213 -7.17 18.87 23.45
CA ILE A 213 -8.55 18.59 23.07
C ILE A 213 -9.22 19.94 22.76
N VAL A 214 -9.74 20.10 21.54
CA VAL A 214 -10.34 21.36 21.06
C VAL A 214 -11.86 21.33 21.04
N ASP A 215 -12.46 20.15 20.95
CA ASP A 215 -13.91 19.96 21.02
C ASP A 215 -14.19 18.60 21.65
N GLU A 216 -15.21 18.55 22.50
CA GLU A 216 -15.56 17.39 23.27
C GLU A 216 -17.05 17.41 23.57
N ARG A 217 -17.74 16.32 23.21
CA ARG A 217 -19.16 16.11 23.47
C ARG A 217 -19.32 14.73 24.08
N PRO A 218 -19.74 14.63 25.36
CA PRO A 218 -19.91 13.36 26.05
C PRO A 218 -20.66 12.34 25.21
N ASN A 219 -20.10 11.13 25.10
CA ASN A 219 -20.67 10.01 24.35
C ASN A 219 -20.88 10.26 22.84
N GLU A 220 -20.30 11.31 22.27
CA GLU A 220 -20.53 11.67 20.86
C GLU A 220 -19.24 11.95 20.10
N LEU A 221 -18.33 12.74 20.67
CA LEU A 221 -17.16 13.22 19.95
C LEU A 221 -16.02 13.61 20.88
N ILE A 222 -14.79 13.27 20.49
CA ILE A 222 -13.56 13.87 21.02
C ILE A 222 -12.74 14.33 19.82
N ARG A 223 -12.34 15.60 19.81
CA ARG A 223 -11.48 16.19 18.78
C ARG A 223 -10.26 16.82 19.42
N TRP A 224 -9.09 16.52 18.86
CA TRP A 224 -7.81 17.04 19.33
C TRP A 224 -6.98 17.61 18.19
N ARG A 225 -5.99 18.42 18.55
CA ARG A 225 -4.92 18.87 17.67
C ARG A 225 -3.60 18.97 18.43
N SER A 226 -2.49 18.83 17.74
CA SER A 226 -1.17 19.20 18.24
C SER A 226 -1.15 20.70 18.58
N VAL A 227 -0.48 21.07 19.66
CA VAL A 227 -0.27 22.48 20.04
C VAL A 227 0.62 23.17 19.01
N ASP A 228 0.38 24.45 18.72
CA ASP A 228 1.16 25.24 17.78
C ASP A 228 2.67 25.20 18.11
N GLY A 229 3.51 25.05 17.07
CA GLY A 229 4.96 24.88 17.22
C GLY A 229 5.41 23.44 17.52
N SER A 230 4.49 22.48 17.64
CA SER A 230 4.83 21.07 17.77
C SER A 230 5.58 20.53 16.55
N ARG A 231 6.57 19.65 16.79
CA ARG A 231 7.35 18.99 15.74
C ARG A 231 6.51 18.08 14.83
N VAL A 232 5.33 17.68 15.30
CA VAL A 232 4.38 16.83 14.58
C VAL A 232 3.03 17.54 14.57
N PRO A 233 2.72 18.30 13.50
CA PRO A 233 1.39 18.85 13.35
C PRO A 233 0.41 17.73 12.98
N ASN A 234 -0.49 17.40 13.89
CA ASN A 234 -1.57 16.44 13.67
C ASN A 234 -2.87 16.92 14.32
N SER A 235 -3.98 16.42 13.82
CA SER A 235 -5.30 16.56 14.43
C SER A 235 -6.08 15.28 14.22
N GLY A 236 -7.09 15.09 15.03
CA GLY A 236 -7.98 13.97 14.87
C GLY A 236 -9.32 14.18 15.51
N THR A 237 -10.28 13.38 15.08
CA THR A 237 -11.63 13.33 15.62
C THR A 237 -12.01 11.86 15.76
N VAL A 238 -12.49 11.48 16.94
CA VAL A 238 -13.22 10.23 17.14
C VAL A 238 -14.69 10.56 17.38
N ARG A 239 -15.59 9.87 16.67
CA ARG A 239 -17.05 9.98 16.79
C ARG A 239 -17.63 8.66 17.24
N PHE A 240 -18.67 8.74 18.06
CA PHE A 240 -19.37 7.59 18.62
C PHE A 240 -20.85 7.69 18.24
N ALA A 241 -21.34 6.72 17.47
CA ALA A 241 -22.73 6.66 17.02
C ALA A 241 -23.35 5.31 17.36
N PRO A 242 -24.69 5.23 17.52
CA PRO A 242 -25.37 3.93 17.60
C PRO A 242 -25.08 3.09 16.35
N ALA A 243 -24.81 1.81 16.52
CA ALA A 243 -24.63 0.90 15.39
C ALA A 243 -25.93 0.74 14.59
N ALA A 244 -25.84 0.59 13.27
CA ALA A 244 -26.99 0.46 12.37
C ALA A 244 -27.92 -0.74 12.69
N GLY A 245 -27.44 -1.72 13.47
CA GLY A 245 -28.22 -2.88 13.95
C GLY A 245 -28.76 -2.76 15.37
N GLY A 246 -28.68 -1.58 16.00
CA GLY A 246 -29.19 -1.33 17.36
C GLY A 246 -28.33 -1.87 18.51
N ASN A 247 -27.41 -2.81 18.23
CA ASN A 247 -26.51 -3.38 19.21
C ASN A 247 -25.09 -2.83 19.06
N GLY A 248 -24.61 -2.14 20.10
CA GLY A 248 -23.25 -1.62 20.18
C GLY A 248 -23.07 -0.21 19.60
N THR A 249 -21.81 0.17 19.43
CA THR A 249 -21.37 1.52 19.07
C THR A 249 -20.52 1.49 17.81
N GLU A 250 -20.88 2.28 16.80
CA GLU A 250 -19.98 2.60 15.69
C GLU A 250 -18.98 3.66 16.14
N VAL A 251 -17.69 3.33 16.08
CA VAL A 251 -16.59 4.26 16.33
C VAL A 251 -16.00 4.67 15.01
N ARG A 252 -16.00 5.97 14.71
CA ARG A 252 -15.39 6.53 13.50
C ARG A 252 -14.23 7.43 13.88
N VAL A 253 -13.06 7.16 13.33
CA VAL A 253 -11.84 7.93 13.55
C VAL A 253 -11.44 8.61 12.25
N GLU A 254 -11.14 9.90 12.33
CA GLU A 254 -10.56 10.73 11.28
C GLU A 254 -9.27 11.33 11.84
N LEU A 255 -8.18 11.21 11.12
CA LEU A 255 -6.85 11.70 11.48
C LEU A 255 -6.29 12.50 10.32
N GLU A 256 -5.79 13.69 10.63
CA GLU A 256 -5.13 14.58 9.69
C GLU A 256 -3.71 14.89 10.19
N TYR A 257 -2.74 14.76 9.32
CA TYR A 257 -1.34 15.06 9.54
C TYR A 257 -0.96 16.17 8.58
N ALA A 258 -0.62 17.36 9.07
CA ALA A 258 -0.03 18.33 8.18
C ALA A 258 1.40 17.87 7.88
N VAL A 259 1.80 17.83 6.61
CA VAL A 259 3.20 17.69 6.22
C VAL A 259 3.66 19.07 5.77
N PRO A 260 4.30 19.88 6.64
CA PRO A 260 4.64 21.26 6.29
C PRO A 260 5.76 21.27 5.24
N GLY A 261 5.44 21.68 4.03
CA GLY A 261 6.43 21.98 2.99
C GLY A 261 7.12 20.77 2.37
N ARG A 262 7.43 20.85 1.08
CA ARG A 262 8.03 19.76 0.28
C ARG A 262 9.45 19.34 0.71
N ARG A 263 9.98 19.89 1.81
CA ARG A 263 11.33 19.63 2.33
C ARG A 263 11.35 19.84 3.85
N VAL A 264 10.98 18.80 4.62
CA VAL A 264 11.32 18.45 6.03
C VAL A 264 10.14 17.61 6.57
N GLY A 265 10.26 16.38 7.07
CA GLY A 265 11.38 15.44 7.09
C GLY A 265 10.80 14.02 7.03
N SER A 266 11.46 13.15 6.27
CA SER A 266 11.03 11.76 6.02
C SER A 266 10.88 10.90 7.30
N LEU A 267 11.27 11.40 8.46
CA LEU A 267 11.22 10.71 9.74
C LEU A 267 9.82 10.70 10.36
N VAL A 268 9.06 11.80 10.24
CA VAL A 268 7.69 11.91 10.77
C VAL A 268 6.74 11.09 9.90
N ALA A 269 6.78 11.26 8.58
CA ALA A 269 5.98 10.46 7.66
C ALA A 269 6.24 8.94 7.78
N LYS A 270 7.47 8.52 8.11
CA LYS A 270 7.79 7.10 8.35
C LYS A 270 7.39 6.61 9.74
N ALA A 271 7.36 7.48 10.76
CA ALA A 271 6.87 7.15 12.10
C ALA A 271 5.37 6.81 12.08
N PHE A 272 4.60 7.52 11.25
CA PHE A 272 3.16 7.31 11.05
C PHE A 272 2.84 6.39 9.85
N GLY A 273 3.85 5.70 9.32
CA GLY A 273 3.73 4.67 8.28
C GLY A 273 3.63 5.19 6.84
N GLU A 274 4.11 4.39 5.88
CA GLU A 274 3.98 4.68 4.44
C GLU A 274 2.52 4.57 3.93
N ASN A 275 1.62 4.01 4.75
CA ASN A 275 0.19 3.88 4.45
C ASN A 275 -0.68 4.18 5.70
N PRO A 276 -0.97 5.46 5.96
CA PRO A 276 -1.75 5.92 7.12
C PRO A 276 -3.15 5.29 7.21
N GLN A 277 -3.78 5.04 6.06
CA GLN A 277 -5.12 4.44 5.98
C GLN A 277 -5.14 3.01 6.51
N GLN A 278 -4.15 2.20 6.12
CA GLN A 278 -4.03 0.82 6.59
C GLN A 278 -3.78 0.77 8.10
N GLN A 279 -2.96 1.67 8.61
CA GLN A 279 -2.61 1.74 10.03
C GLN A 279 -3.83 2.03 10.91
N ILE A 280 -4.68 2.99 10.54
CA ILE A 280 -5.94 3.26 11.27
C ILE A 280 -6.85 2.04 11.27
N CYS A 281 -7.02 1.36 10.14
CA CYS A 281 -7.86 0.16 10.09
C CYS A 281 -7.32 -0.93 11.04
N ASP A 282 -6.01 -1.09 11.14
CA ASP A 282 -5.39 -2.09 12.01
C ASP A 282 -5.44 -1.67 13.50
N ASP A 283 -5.30 -0.38 13.80
CA ASP A 283 -5.51 0.18 15.15
C ASP A 283 -6.97 -0.02 15.60
N LEU A 284 -7.95 0.21 14.72
CA LEU A 284 -9.37 0.01 15.02
C LEU A 284 -9.75 -1.46 15.24
N ARG A 285 -9.10 -2.40 14.54
CA ARG A 285 -9.25 -3.84 14.83
C ARG A 285 -8.79 -4.19 16.24
N ARG A 286 -7.63 -3.67 16.64
CA ARG A 286 -7.09 -3.88 17.99
C ARG A 286 -7.94 -3.21 19.03
N PHE A 287 -8.44 -2.01 18.76
CA PHE A 287 -9.37 -1.32 19.64
C PHE A 287 -10.60 -2.20 19.93
N LYS A 288 -11.24 -2.74 18.88
CA LYS A 288 -12.37 -3.67 19.03
C LYS A 288 -12.02 -4.86 19.92
N GLN A 289 -10.86 -5.47 19.73
CA GLN A 289 -10.40 -6.57 20.59
C GLN A 289 -10.24 -6.12 22.04
N VAL A 290 -9.46 -5.07 22.29
CA VAL A 290 -9.17 -4.57 23.66
C VAL A 290 -10.44 -4.21 24.42
N ILE A 291 -11.40 -3.54 23.78
CA ILE A 291 -12.62 -3.09 24.47
C ILE A 291 -13.64 -4.23 24.68
N GLU A 292 -13.67 -5.23 23.79
CA GLU A 292 -14.65 -6.33 23.85
C GLU A 292 -14.20 -7.52 24.69
N THR A 293 -12.90 -7.78 24.77
CA THR A 293 -12.36 -8.96 25.47
C THR A 293 -11.43 -8.61 26.63
N GLY A 294 -10.96 -7.36 26.74
CA GLY A 294 -9.94 -6.97 27.71
C GLY A 294 -8.54 -7.46 27.36
N GLU A 295 -8.39 -8.28 26.31
CA GLU A 295 -7.13 -8.91 25.90
C GLU A 295 -6.85 -8.67 24.42
N LEU A 296 -5.58 -8.41 24.07
CA LEU A 296 -5.13 -8.52 22.69
C LEU A 296 -4.91 -9.99 22.38
N THR A 297 -5.78 -10.61 21.56
CA THR A 297 -5.49 -11.94 21.01
C THR A 297 -4.27 -11.82 20.09
N ARG A 298 -3.09 -12.08 20.66
CA ARG A 298 -1.79 -12.01 20.01
C ARG A 298 -1.37 -13.44 19.72
N SER A 299 -1.08 -13.76 18.46
CA SER A 299 -0.49 -15.05 18.11
C SER A 299 0.96 -15.08 18.60
N ASP A 300 1.35 -16.12 19.34
CA ASP A 300 2.73 -16.35 19.80
C ASP A 300 3.76 -16.35 18.65
N GLY A 301 3.32 -16.57 17.41
CA GLY A 301 4.18 -16.50 16.23
C GLY A 301 4.60 -15.08 15.84
N THR A 302 3.92 -14.02 16.30
CA THR A 302 4.24 -12.63 15.91
C THR A 302 3.96 -11.62 17.06
N PRO A 303 4.81 -11.56 18.10
CA PRO A 303 4.57 -10.73 19.28
C PRO A 303 4.59 -9.21 19.01
N ASP A 304 5.27 -8.73 17.97
CA ASP A 304 5.35 -7.30 17.62
C ASP A 304 4.31 -6.83 16.58
N GLY A 305 3.36 -7.69 16.22
CA GLY A 305 2.46 -7.44 15.08
C GLY A 305 3.18 -7.49 13.73
N THR A 306 2.45 -7.25 12.64
CA THR A 306 2.88 -7.50 11.26
C THR A 306 3.84 -6.42 10.73
N SER A 307 5.01 -6.28 11.35
CA SER A 307 6.12 -5.54 10.77
C SER A 307 6.63 -6.26 9.53
N ILE A 308 6.70 -5.57 8.39
CA ILE A 308 7.27 -6.10 7.14
C ILE A 308 8.73 -6.56 7.35
N GLN A 309 9.47 -5.90 8.25
CA GLN A 309 10.84 -6.28 8.59
C GLN A 309 10.90 -7.60 9.39
N THR A 310 9.89 -7.87 10.23
CA THR A 310 9.81 -9.07 11.06
C THR A 310 9.31 -10.27 10.23
N GLN A 311 8.34 -10.06 9.34
CA GLN A 311 7.88 -11.10 8.40
C GLN A 311 8.96 -11.57 7.43
N ALA A 312 9.86 -10.67 7.01
CA ALA A 312 10.97 -11.05 6.14
C ALA A 312 11.99 -11.99 6.82
N LYS A 313 12.00 -12.04 8.17
CA LYS A 313 12.87 -12.91 8.97
C LYS A 313 12.20 -14.20 9.45
N GLN A 314 10.87 -14.33 9.35
CA GLN A 314 10.17 -15.53 9.77
C GLN A 314 10.49 -16.70 8.82
N ARG A 315 11.09 -17.76 9.37
CA ARG A 315 11.25 -19.06 8.69
C ARG A 315 9.96 -19.88 8.88
N PRO A 316 9.59 -20.73 7.91
CA PRO A 316 8.45 -21.63 8.08
C PRO A 316 8.63 -22.51 9.32
N ALA A 317 7.55 -22.71 10.06
CA ALA A 317 7.54 -23.54 11.27
C ALA A 317 8.02 -24.97 10.91
N ARG A 318 9.12 -25.41 11.52
CA ARG A 318 9.51 -26.83 11.50
C ARG A 318 8.78 -27.54 12.64
N PRO A 319 8.07 -28.64 12.38
CA PRO A 319 7.48 -29.43 13.46
C PRO A 319 8.59 -29.95 14.39
N LEU A 320 8.34 -29.91 15.70
CA LEU A 320 9.20 -30.55 16.69
C LEU A 320 9.15 -32.07 16.45
N ALA A 321 10.31 -32.72 16.52
CA ALA A 321 10.40 -34.17 16.33
C ALA A 321 9.47 -34.88 17.32
N THR A 322 8.52 -35.65 16.80
CA THR A 322 7.59 -36.44 17.61
C THR A 322 8.40 -37.42 18.47
N TYR A 323 8.44 -37.18 19.78
CA TYR A 323 8.95 -38.16 20.72
C TYR A 323 7.87 -39.25 20.86
N ARG A 324 8.18 -40.49 20.47
CA ARG A 324 7.34 -41.64 20.84
C ARG A 324 7.52 -41.86 22.33
N ILE A 325 6.44 -41.72 23.08
CA ILE A 325 6.37 -42.25 24.44
C ILE A 325 6.29 -43.77 24.28
N ALA A 326 7.29 -44.48 24.80
CA ALA A 326 7.32 -45.93 24.90
C ALA A 326 6.45 -46.39 26.08
#